data_AF-A0A939U0W5-F1
#
_entry.id   AF-A0A939U0W5-F1
#
_cell.length_a   1.000
_cell.length_b   1.000
_cell.length_c   1.000
_cell.angle_alpha   90.00
_cell.angle_beta   90.00
_cell.angle_gamma   90.00
#
_symmetry.space_group_name_H-M   'P 1'
#
loop_
_entity.id
_entity.type
_entity.pdbx_description
1 polymer ?
#
loop_
_entity_poly.entity_id
_entity_poly.type
_entity_poly.pdbx_seq_one_letter_code
_entity_poly.pdbx_strand_id
1 'polypeptide(L)'
;MKESSFRDWFRGHYHFGKPLPSARQALREGLLPIVGILLITGVLVALFALSLHFGSDMKPIIDPHYDDGELVDPNPMRFVFMLTAFVAAFVFAAFADRSGMMKAFWLGYTGGTLLWQSTGECAWHFSIPTEEYIMCFPHIEGASAVIMVIVCTVLLVYCLRRRAFSWGVWIFVLSFIGNWFGHFIQIGSYPLVHRIMEETSWFVITGWTFGLASITVALVLNFFAARTTKARLCCALLAYFGLGILVTGVAGL
;
A
#
# COMPACT_ATOMS: atom_id res chain seq x y z
N MET A 1 23.20 -18.72 16.46
CA MET A 1 21.79 -18.69 16.02
C MET A 1 21.59 -19.79 14.98
N LYS A 2 20.65 -20.72 15.18
CA LYS A 2 20.35 -21.75 14.17
C LYS A 2 19.63 -21.11 12.99
N GLU A 3 20.19 -21.23 11.79
CA GLU A 3 19.51 -20.87 10.54
C GLU A 3 18.30 -21.78 10.36
N SER A 4 17.10 -21.30 10.69
CA SER A 4 15.87 -21.97 10.25
C SER A 4 15.74 -21.78 8.75
N SER A 5 15.66 -22.85 7.98
CA SER A 5 15.54 -22.75 6.52
C SER A 5 14.23 -22.05 6.14
N PHE A 6 14.18 -21.44 4.94
CA PHE A 6 12.94 -20.85 4.39
C PHE A 6 11.77 -21.83 4.41
N ARG A 7 12.07 -23.12 4.17
CA ARG A 7 11.12 -24.23 4.30
C ARG A 7 10.54 -24.35 5.71
N ASP A 8 11.35 -24.14 6.74
CA ASP A 8 10.91 -24.26 8.14
C ASP A 8 10.07 -23.07 8.59
N TRP A 9 10.30 -21.87 8.03
CA TRP A 9 9.44 -20.71 8.27
C TRP A 9 8.09 -20.84 7.55
N PHE A 10 8.10 -21.24 6.26
CA PHE A 10 6.88 -21.53 5.52
C PHE A 10 6.08 -22.67 6.19
N ARG A 11 6.75 -23.75 6.61
CA ARG A 11 6.12 -24.86 7.36
C ARG A 11 5.66 -24.45 8.77
N GLY A 12 6.32 -23.50 9.43
CA GLY A 12 5.97 -23.02 10.77
C GLY A 12 4.73 -22.10 10.82
N HIS A 13 4.39 -21.44 9.70
CA HIS A 13 3.19 -20.60 9.58
C HIS A 13 2.09 -21.22 8.72
N TYR A 14 2.46 -22.11 7.79
CA TYR A 14 1.60 -23.00 7.03
C TYR A 14 1.92 -24.45 7.45
N HIS A 15 1.58 -24.79 8.70
CA HIS A 15 1.76 -26.14 9.20
C HIS A 15 0.82 -27.10 8.46
N PHE A 16 1.37 -27.88 7.54
CA PHE A 16 0.79 -29.13 7.09
C PHE A 16 0.70 -30.06 8.30
N GLY A 17 -0.48 -30.11 8.94
CA GLY A 17 -0.73 -30.88 10.16
C GLY A 17 -1.52 -30.15 11.25
N LYS A 18 -1.63 -28.81 11.19
CA LYS A 18 -2.63 -28.11 12.01
C LYS A 18 -4.01 -28.26 11.36
N PRO A 19 -5.07 -28.49 12.14
CA PRO A 19 -6.41 -28.59 11.61
C PRO A 19 -6.74 -27.34 10.79
N LEU A 20 -7.53 -27.53 9.74
CA LEU A 20 -8.05 -26.43 8.94
C LEU A 20 -8.74 -25.39 9.85
N PRO A 21 -8.68 -24.09 9.51
CA PRO A 21 -9.48 -23.07 10.17
C PRO A 21 -10.94 -23.53 10.25
N SER A 22 -11.60 -23.28 11.37
CA SER A 22 -13.06 -23.24 11.30
C SER A 22 -13.49 -22.05 10.43
N ALA A 23 -14.60 -22.18 9.71
CA ALA A 23 -15.14 -21.08 8.90
C ALA A 23 -15.30 -19.79 9.73
N ARG A 24 -15.71 -19.92 11.00
CA ARG A 24 -15.81 -18.80 11.96
C ARG A 24 -14.47 -18.09 12.20
N GLN A 25 -13.38 -18.84 12.31
CA GLN A 25 -12.04 -18.26 12.47
C GLN A 25 -11.56 -17.57 11.19
N ALA A 26 -11.77 -18.19 10.03
CA ALA A 26 -11.42 -17.58 8.74
C ALA A 26 -12.19 -16.27 8.49
N LEU A 27 -13.47 -16.22 8.90
CA LEU A 27 -14.28 -15.01 8.85
C LEU A 27 -13.75 -13.93 9.81
N ARG A 28 -13.56 -14.28 11.10
CA ARG A 28 -13.18 -13.31 12.14
C ARG A 28 -11.76 -12.76 12.00
N GLU A 29 -10.82 -13.58 11.56
CA GLU A 29 -9.38 -13.23 11.53
C GLU A 29 -8.86 -12.91 10.12
N GLY A 30 -9.66 -13.20 9.09
CA GLY A 30 -9.28 -12.94 7.69
C GLY A 30 -10.19 -11.93 6.99
N LEU A 31 -11.51 -12.11 7.06
CA LEU A 31 -12.45 -11.23 6.35
C LEU A 31 -12.84 -9.98 7.14
N LEU A 32 -13.17 -10.11 8.43
CA LEU A 32 -13.53 -8.96 9.27
C LEU A 32 -12.43 -7.89 9.34
N PRO A 33 -11.13 -8.22 9.39
CA PRO A 33 -10.08 -7.23 9.33
C PRO A 33 -10.08 -6.38 8.04
N ILE A 34 -10.59 -6.90 6.91
CA ILE A 34 -10.73 -6.11 5.67
C ILE A 34 -11.65 -4.92 5.91
N VAL A 35 -12.76 -5.12 6.61
CA VAL A 35 -13.69 -4.03 6.94
C VAL A 35 -13.00 -2.99 7.82
N GLY A 36 -12.22 -3.42 8.82
CA GLY A 36 -11.47 -2.50 9.68
C GLY A 36 -10.40 -1.71 8.93
N ILE A 37 -9.68 -2.36 8.02
CA ILE A 37 -8.73 -1.74 7.09
C ILE A 37 -9.44 -0.66 6.26
N LEU A 38 -10.55 -1.00 5.60
CA LEU A 38 -11.31 -0.07 4.76
C LEU A 38 -11.85 1.13 5.54
N LEU A 39 -12.32 0.91 6.77
CA LEU A 39 -12.77 2.00 7.65
C LEU A 39 -11.61 2.94 8.01
N ILE A 40 -10.44 2.39 8.35
CA ILE A 40 -9.25 3.21 8.64
C ILE A 40 -8.86 4.01 7.39
N THR A 41 -8.75 3.39 6.22
CA THR A 41 -8.44 4.10 4.96
C THR A 41 -9.46 5.18 4.69
N GLY A 42 -10.76 4.87 4.77
CA GLY A 42 -11.83 5.83 4.51
C GLY A 42 -11.79 7.03 5.45
N VAL A 43 -11.49 6.81 6.74
CA VAL A 43 -11.30 7.91 7.70
C VAL A 43 -10.07 8.75 7.33
N LEU A 44 -8.94 8.13 6.98
CA LEU A 44 -7.73 8.85 6.58
C LEU A 44 -7.95 9.67 5.31
N VAL A 45 -8.64 9.12 4.32
CA VAL A 45 -9.03 9.82 3.08
C VAL A 45 -10.00 10.97 3.39
N ALA A 46 -10.97 10.77 4.28
CA ALA A 46 -11.91 11.83 4.67
C ALA A 46 -11.21 12.97 5.43
N LEU A 47 -10.26 12.65 6.33
CA LEU A 47 -9.45 13.65 7.02
C LEU A 47 -8.58 14.44 6.04
N PHE A 48 -8.02 13.76 5.05
CA PHE A 48 -7.30 14.41 3.96
C PHE A 48 -8.22 15.33 3.15
N ALA A 49 -9.37 14.85 2.67
CA ALA A 49 -10.33 15.66 1.93
C ALA A 49 -10.83 16.88 2.74
N LEU A 50 -11.01 16.72 4.04
CA LEU A 50 -11.33 17.82 4.94
C LEU A 50 -10.21 18.85 5.03
N SER A 51 -8.94 18.41 5.05
CA SER A 51 -7.79 19.32 5.03
C SER A 51 -7.76 20.16 3.75
N LEU A 52 -8.16 19.59 2.60
CA LEU A 52 -8.30 20.33 1.34
C LEU A 52 -9.36 21.42 1.43
N HIS A 53 -10.52 21.10 2.04
CA HIS A 53 -11.63 22.06 2.16
C HIS A 53 -11.27 23.31 2.97
N PHE A 54 -10.34 23.20 3.93
CA PHE A 54 -9.93 24.32 4.79
C PHE A 54 -8.75 25.13 4.26
N GLY A 55 -8.10 24.68 3.19
CA GLY A 55 -6.96 25.38 2.63
C GLY A 55 -7.35 26.26 1.47
N SER A 56 -6.88 27.51 1.44
CA SER A 56 -6.91 28.31 0.22
C SER A 56 -5.89 27.74 -0.78
N ASP A 57 -6.28 27.64 -2.05
CA ASP A 57 -5.37 27.27 -3.14
C ASP A 57 -4.14 28.18 -3.13
N MET A 58 -2.94 27.61 -3.10
CA MET A 58 -1.73 28.38 -3.42
C MET A 58 -1.57 28.37 -4.93
N LYS A 59 -1.07 29.47 -5.49
CA LYS A 59 -0.60 29.43 -6.87
C LYS A 59 0.44 28.32 -7.00
N PRO A 60 0.32 27.42 -7.99
CA PRO A 60 1.35 26.42 -8.24
C PRO A 60 2.71 27.10 -8.42
N ILE A 61 3.77 26.42 -7.97
CA ILE A 61 5.15 26.91 -8.09
C ILE A 61 5.67 26.84 -9.56
N ILE A 62 4.82 26.46 -10.55
CA ILE A 62 4.94 26.45 -12.04
C ILE A 62 4.62 25.03 -12.59
N ASP A 63 3.67 24.84 -13.52
CA ASP A 63 3.86 24.82 -15.00
C ASP A 63 2.51 25.04 -15.77
N PRO A 64 2.43 25.96 -16.76
CA PRO A 64 1.26 26.15 -17.63
C PRO A 64 0.96 25.00 -18.62
N HIS A 65 1.76 23.93 -18.66
CA HIS A 65 1.55 22.78 -19.56
C HIS A 65 0.73 21.62 -18.97
N TYR A 66 0.36 21.67 -17.70
CA TYR A 66 -0.57 20.72 -17.07
C TYR A 66 -1.95 21.38 -16.93
N ASP A 67 -2.66 21.48 -18.04
CA ASP A 67 -4.01 22.07 -18.14
C ASP A 67 -5.11 20.98 -18.04
N ASP A 68 -4.87 19.97 -17.21
CA ASP A 68 -5.90 19.01 -16.82
C ASP A 68 -6.32 19.38 -15.40
N GLY A 69 -7.54 19.92 -15.26
CA GLY A 69 -8.12 20.49 -14.04
C GLY A 69 -8.32 19.52 -12.86
N GLU A 70 -7.38 18.61 -12.64
CA GLU A 70 -7.23 17.89 -11.39
C GLU A 70 -6.81 18.87 -10.28
N LEU A 71 -7.15 18.54 -9.03
CA LEU A 71 -6.79 19.27 -7.83
C LEU A 71 -5.27 19.15 -7.56
N VAL A 72 -4.42 19.59 -8.50
CA VAL A 72 -2.96 19.41 -8.48
C VAL A 72 -2.27 20.53 -7.68
N ASP A 73 -2.98 21.62 -7.40
CA ASP A 73 -2.37 22.79 -6.80
C ASP A 73 -1.88 22.53 -5.36
N PRO A 74 -0.62 22.91 -5.04
CA PRO A 74 -0.14 22.88 -3.68
C PRO A 74 -1.03 23.74 -2.79
N ASN A 75 -1.24 23.30 -1.55
CA ASN A 75 -2.09 23.98 -0.59
C ASN A 75 -1.43 23.91 0.81
N PRO A 76 -1.45 24.98 1.63
CA PRO A 76 -0.78 24.96 2.93
C PRO A 76 -1.31 23.84 3.84
N MET A 77 -2.60 23.53 3.71
CA MET A 77 -3.23 22.45 4.46
C MET A 77 -2.79 21.06 3.97
N ARG A 78 -2.50 20.89 2.66
CA ARG A 78 -1.84 19.66 2.16
C ARG A 78 -0.47 19.49 2.78
N PHE A 79 0.32 20.57 2.86
CA PHE A 79 1.65 20.53 3.47
C PHE A 79 1.59 20.19 4.97
N VAL A 80 0.67 20.82 5.71
CA VAL A 80 0.44 20.51 7.13
C VAL A 80 -0.02 19.07 7.31
N PHE A 81 -0.96 18.59 6.49
CA PHE A 81 -1.42 17.20 6.51
C PHE A 81 -0.26 16.24 6.23
N MET A 82 0.53 16.50 5.20
CA MET A 82 1.70 15.70 4.83
C MET A 82 2.69 15.58 6.00
N LEU A 83 3.08 16.69 6.63
CA LEU A 83 4.02 16.67 7.75
C LEU A 83 3.45 15.95 8.97
N THR A 84 2.18 16.21 9.29
CA THR A 84 1.52 15.56 10.43
C THR A 84 1.34 14.06 10.21
N ALA A 85 0.97 13.63 9.00
CA ALA A 85 0.89 12.23 8.61
C ALA A 85 2.27 11.55 8.67
N PHE A 86 3.34 12.21 8.21
CA PHE A 86 4.71 11.70 8.29
C PHE A 86 5.11 11.44 9.75
N VAL A 87 4.98 12.44 10.63
CA VAL A 87 5.33 12.31 12.05
C VAL A 87 4.47 11.22 12.71
N ALA A 88 3.17 11.23 12.46
CA ALA A 88 2.25 10.22 12.99
C ALA A 88 2.67 8.81 12.54
N ALA A 89 3.08 8.61 11.29
CA ALA A 89 3.51 7.32 10.77
C ALA A 89 4.65 6.70 11.61
N PHE A 90 5.68 7.49 11.95
CA PHE A 90 6.78 7.01 12.80
C PHE A 90 6.36 6.76 14.25
N VAL A 91 5.46 7.59 14.79
CA VAL A 91 4.89 7.37 16.13
C VAL A 91 4.11 6.05 16.16
N PHE A 92 3.29 5.78 15.15
CA PHE A 92 2.57 4.51 14.98
C PHE A 92 3.52 3.33 14.87
N ALA A 93 4.59 3.43 14.08
CA ALA A 93 5.60 2.38 13.95
C ALA A 93 6.30 2.07 15.29
N ALA A 94 6.70 3.10 16.03
CA ALA A 94 7.33 2.95 17.34
C ALA A 94 6.42 2.27 18.37
N PHE A 95 5.13 2.60 18.38
CA PHE A 95 4.15 1.93 19.24
C PHE A 95 3.80 0.52 18.77
N ALA A 96 3.77 0.28 17.45
CA ALA A 96 3.51 -1.04 16.87
C ALA A 96 4.60 -2.04 17.28
N ASP A 97 5.86 -1.59 17.36
CA ASP A 97 7.01 -2.40 17.76
C ASP A 97 6.87 -3.00 19.17
N ARG A 98 6.27 -2.23 20.08
CA ARG A 98 6.11 -2.58 21.51
C ARG A 98 4.77 -3.21 21.85
N SER A 99 3.92 -3.47 20.86
CA SER A 99 2.53 -3.85 21.07
C SER A 99 2.25 -5.35 20.89
N GLY A 100 1.20 -5.83 21.54
CA GLY A 100 0.65 -7.17 21.27
C GLY A 100 0.12 -7.30 19.84
N MET A 101 0.07 -8.53 19.32
CA MET A 101 -0.16 -8.85 17.89
C MET A 101 -1.24 -8.02 17.18
N MET A 102 -2.47 -7.97 17.73
CA MET A 102 -3.58 -7.26 17.08
C MET A 102 -3.39 -5.74 17.08
N LYS A 103 -2.89 -5.19 18.20
CA LYS A 103 -2.59 -3.76 18.30
C LYS A 103 -1.42 -3.40 17.37
N ALA A 104 -0.38 -4.23 17.32
CA ALA A 104 0.74 -4.07 16.40
C ALA A 104 0.30 -4.11 14.92
N PHE A 105 -0.67 -4.95 14.57
CA PHE A 105 -1.24 -4.97 13.22
C PHE A 105 -1.92 -3.65 12.86
N TRP A 106 -2.86 -3.18 13.69
CA TRP A 106 -3.60 -1.94 13.40
C TRP A 106 -2.72 -0.70 13.40
N LEU A 107 -1.80 -0.59 14.37
CA LEU A 107 -0.84 0.52 14.42
C LEU A 107 0.12 0.47 13.23
N GLY A 108 0.64 -0.71 12.89
CA GLY A 108 1.49 -0.89 11.73
C GLY A 108 0.76 -0.48 10.45
N TYR A 109 -0.46 -0.99 10.25
CA TYR A 109 -1.26 -0.68 9.07
C TYR A 109 -1.51 0.81 8.92
N THR A 110 -2.01 1.44 9.98
CA THR A 110 -2.30 2.88 10.02
C THR A 110 -1.04 3.69 9.73
N GLY A 111 0.09 3.35 10.38
CA GLY A 111 1.35 4.05 10.14
C GLY A 111 1.86 3.90 8.71
N GLY A 112 1.77 2.71 8.13
CA GLY A 112 2.19 2.47 6.74
C GLY A 112 1.33 3.22 5.73
N THR A 113 0.01 3.28 5.95
CA THR A 113 -0.91 4.06 5.11
C THR A 113 -0.67 5.56 5.24
N LEU A 114 -0.41 6.09 6.45
CA LEU A 114 -0.05 7.50 6.64
C LEU A 114 1.28 7.85 5.99
N LEU A 115 2.26 6.95 6.03
CA LEU A 115 3.51 7.14 5.31
C LEU A 115 3.27 7.19 3.80
N TRP A 116 2.43 6.29 3.27
CA TRP A 116 2.04 6.29 1.85
C TRP A 116 1.41 7.63 1.46
N GLN A 117 0.38 8.08 2.18
CA GLN A 117 -0.28 9.37 1.91
C GLN A 117 0.70 10.54 1.97
N SER A 118 1.53 10.62 3.02
CA SER A 118 2.53 11.69 3.14
C SER A 118 3.52 11.70 1.97
N THR A 119 4.05 10.53 1.60
CA THR A 119 4.98 10.45 0.47
C THR A 119 4.31 10.78 -0.86
N GLY A 120 3.06 10.34 -1.06
CA GLY A 120 2.27 10.66 -2.24
C GLY A 120 2.00 12.16 -2.35
N GLU A 121 1.50 12.79 -1.29
CA GLU A 121 1.24 14.24 -1.31
C GLU A 121 2.51 15.06 -1.56
N CYS A 122 3.63 14.68 -0.95
CA CYS A 122 4.93 15.32 -1.21
C CYS A 122 5.33 15.20 -2.69
N ALA A 123 5.17 14.00 -3.25
CA ALA A 123 5.58 13.65 -4.59
C ALA A 123 4.76 14.35 -5.68
N TRP A 124 3.44 14.43 -5.49
CA TRP A 124 2.49 14.92 -6.47
C TRP A 124 2.37 16.45 -6.47
N HIS A 125 2.54 17.11 -5.32
CA HIS A 125 2.19 18.52 -5.17
C HIS A 125 3.35 19.44 -4.79
N PHE A 126 4.47 18.91 -4.32
CA PHE A 126 5.61 19.70 -3.81
C PHE A 126 6.94 19.36 -4.49
N SER A 127 6.91 18.78 -5.68
CA SER A 127 8.09 18.50 -6.50
C SER A 127 8.68 19.78 -7.12
N ILE A 128 9.99 19.77 -7.39
CA ILE A 128 10.70 20.92 -7.98
C ILE A 128 10.79 20.73 -9.50
N PRO A 129 10.28 21.65 -10.33
CA PRO A 129 10.48 21.58 -11.77
C PRO A 129 11.94 21.90 -12.14
N THR A 130 12.50 21.16 -13.11
CA THR A 130 13.77 21.53 -13.78
C THR A 130 13.54 21.75 -15.28
N GLU A 131 14.42 22.51 -15.94
CA GLU A 131 14.19 23.09 -17.27
C GLU A 131 13.97 22.07 -18.41
N GLU A 132 14.35 20.81 -18.26
CA GLU A 132 14.10 19.75 -19.25
C GLU A 132 13.15 18.65 -18.73
N TYR A 133 12.90 18.64 -17.44
CA TYR A 133 12.16 17.61 -16.74
C TYR A 133 11.60 18.24 -15.49
N ILE A 134 10.33 18.04 -15.16
CA ILE A 134 9.98 18.19 -13.75
C ILE A 134 10.87 17.18 -13.02
N MET A 135 11.69 17.60 -12.04
CA MET A 135 12.20 16.67 -11.01
C MET A 135 10.98 16.28 -10.14
N CYS A 136 9.98 15.74 -10.82
CA CYS A 136 8.84 15.10 -10.26
C CYS A 136 9.32 13.75 -9.76
N PHE A 137 8.39 13.12 -9.10
CA PHE A 137 8.40 11.72 -8.82
C PHE A 137 7.99 10.82 -10.02
N PRO A 138 8.01 11.15 -11.37
CA PRO A 138 7.60 10.15 -12.36
C PRO A 138 8.65 9.03 -12.49
N HIS A 139 9.66 9.01 -11.62
CA HIS A 139 10.60 7.90 -11.44
C HIS A 139 10.27 6.96 -10.28
N ILE A 140 9.38 7.34 -9.36
CA ILE A 140 8.88 6.40 -8.35
C ILE A 140 7.55 5.81 -8.74
N GLU A 141 6.80 6.39 -9.69
CA GLU A 141 5.68 5.67 -10.30
C GLU A 141 5.97 5.19 -11.72
N GLY A 142 7.11 5.55 -12.34
CA GLY A 142 7.50 5.11 -13.69
C GLY A 142 8.25 3.77 -13.71
N ALA A 143 8.75 3.34 -14.88
CA ALA A 143 9.40 2.04 -15.05
C ALA A 143 10.62 1.79 -14.12
N SER A 144 11.33 2.84 -13.70
CA SER A 144 12.41 2.77 -12.70
C SER A 144 11.92 2.38 -11.31
N ALA A 145 10.66 2.67 -10.98
CA ALA A 145 10.00 2.24 -9.76
C ALA A 145 9.88 0.73 -9.66
N VAL A 146 9.66 0.03 -10.79
CA VAL A 146 9.55 -1.43 -10.80
C VAL A 146 10.84 -2.06 -10.29
N ILE A 147 12.00 -1.51 -10.67
CA ILE A 147 13.30 -1.93 -10.16
C ILE A 147 13.41 -1.64 -8.65
N MET A 148 12.98 -0.45 -8.20
CA MET A 148 12.97 -0.10 -6.78
C MET A 148 12.06 -1.03 -5.97
N VAL A 149 10.89 -1.39 -6.49
CA VAL A 149 9.95 -2.34 -5.87
C VAL A 149 10.56 -3.72 -5.76
N ILE A 150 11.22 -4.21 -6.81
CA ILE A 150 11.94 -5.49 -6.77
C ILE A 150 13.04 -5.44 -5.71
N VAL A 151 13.85 -4.39 -5.69
CA VAL A 151 14.96 -4.23 -4.72
C VAL A 151 14.43 -4.10 -3.29
N CYS A 152 13.42 -3.26 -3.04
CA CYS A 152 12.76 -3.10 -1.75
C CYS A 152 12.09 -4.40 -1.31
N THR A 153 11.47 -5.15 -2.22
CA THR A 153 10.88 -6.46 -1.92
C THR A 153 11.95 -7.48 -1.56
N VAL A 154 13.08 -7.53 -2.28
CA VAL A 154 14.20 -8.42 -1.98
C VAL A 154 14.84 -8.06 -0.63
N LEU A 155 15.03 -6.77 -0.35
CA LEU A 155 15.51 -6.26 0.95
C LEU A 155 14.53 -6.60 2.07
N LEU A 156 13.22 -6.42 1.85
CA LEU A 156 12.18 -6.80 2.80
C LEU A 156 12.24 -8.30 3.10
N VAL A 157 12.35 -9.14 2.07
CA VAL A 157 12.51 -10.59 2.19
C VAL A 157 13.80 -10.95 2.93
N TYR A 158 14.90 -10.23 2.67
CA TYR A 158 16.16 -10.42 3.38
C TYR A 158 16.03 -10.08 4.88
N CYS A 159 15.49 -8.91 5.21
CA CYS A 159 15.24 -8.47 6.59
C CYS A 159 14.28 -9.41 7.32
N LEU A 160 13.27 -9.92 6.61
CA LEU A 160 12.35 -10.96 7.06
C LEU A 160 13.10 -12.23 7.46
N ARG A 161 14.04 -12.71 6.63
CA ARG A 161 14.84 -13.91 6.92
C ARG A 161 15.72 -13.73 8.15
N ARG A 162 16.16 -12.51 8.44
CA ARG A 162 16.98 -12.18 9.60
C ARG A 162 16.18 -11.92 10.88
N ARG A 163 14.84 -11.92 10.83
CA ARG A 163 13.97 -11.49 11.94
C ARG A 163 14.37 -10.12 12.50
N ALA A 164 14.83 -9.23 11.61
CA ALA A 164 15.35 -7.93 12.00
C ALA A 164 14.25 -6.98 12.51
N PHE A 165 12.99 -7.26 12.21
CA PHE A 165 11.85 -6.42 12.54
C PHE A 165 10.81 -7.15 13.39
N SER A 166 10.16 -6.40 14.28
CA SER A 166 8.95 -6.85 14.95
C SER A 166 7.78 -6.99 13.98
N TRP A 167 6.74 -7.70 14.42
CA TRP A 167 5.52 -7.89 13.63
C TRP A 167 4.86 -6.56 13.22
N GLY A 168 4.84 -5.58 14.12
CA GLY A 168 4.22 -4.27 13.85
C GLY A 168 4.97 -3.49 12.77
N VAL A 169 6.30 -3.44 12.86
CA VAL A 169 7.16 -2.82 11.83
C VAL A 169 7.01 -3.53 10.49
N TRP A 170 6.82 -4.84 10.49
CA TRP A 170 6.58 -5.58 9.27
C TRP A 170 5.26 -5.19 8.58
N ILE A 171 4.17 -5.06 9.34
CA ILE A 171 2.89 -4.61 8.81
C ILE A 171 2.96 -3.16 8.34
N PHE A 172 3.70 -2.30 9.04
CA PHE A 172 3.99 -0.94 8.61
C PHE A 172 4.60 -0.88 7.21
N VAL A 173 5.70 -1.61 6.98
CA VAL A 173 6.37 -1.59 5.69
C VAL A 173 5.51 -2.22 4.60
N LEU A 174 4.82 -3.33 4.90
CA LEU A 174 3.91 -3.94 3.92
C LEU A 174 2.74 -3.04 3.55
N SER A 175 2.19 -2.29 4.50
CA SER A 175 1.07 -1.39 4.22
C SER A 175 1.53 -0.21 3.39
N PHE A 176 2.73 0.32 3.67
CA PHE A 176 3.35 1.34 2.84
C PHE A 176 3.56 0.86 1.39
N ILE A 177 4.27 -0.26 1.19
CA ILE A 177 4.57 -0.80 -0.14
C ILE A 177 3.29 -1.25 -0.86
N GLY A 178 2.37 -1.88 -0.14
CA GLY A 178 1.16 -2.45 -0.71
C GLY A 178 0.17 -1.40 -1.22
N ASN A 179 0.06 -0.24 -0.56
CA ASN A 179 -0.73 0.88 -1.11
C ASN A 179 -0.12 1.45 -2.39
N TRP A 180 1.21 1.43 -2.52
CA TRP A 180 1.90 1.81 -3.76
C TRP A 180 1.82 0.77 -4.89
N PHE A 181 1.53 -0.50 -4.56
CA PHE A 181 1.59 -1.60 -5.52
C PHE A 181 0.65 -1.43 -6.72
N GLY A 182 -0.55 -0.89 -6.51
CA GLY A 182 -1.49 -0.61 -7.60
C GLY A 182 -0.96 0.42 -8.59
N HIS A 183 -0.37 1.51 -8.09
CA HIS A 183 0.28 2.54 -8.91
C HIS A 183 1.41 1.95 -9.76
N PHE A 184 2.26 1.08 -9.19
CA PHE A 184 3.32 0.44 -9.96
C PHE A 184 2.82 -0.47 -11.07
N ILE A 185 1.73 -1.21 -10.81
CA ILE A 185 1.10 -2.05 -11.82
C ILE A 185 0.45 -1.20 -12.90
N GLN A 186 -0.28 -0.15 -12.54
CA GLN A 186 -1.10 0.61 -13.48
C GLN A 186 -0.25 1.67 -14.20
N ILE A 187 0.23 2.66 -13.45
CA ILE A 187 0.99 3.80 -13.95
C ILE A 187 2.40 3.34 -14.36
N GLY A 188 3.08 2.56 -13.52
CA GLY A 188 4.49 2.23 -13.74
C GLY A 188 4.78 1.27 -14.87
N SER A 189 3.82 0.42 -15.21
CA SER A 189 3.97 -0.49 -16.35
C SER A 189 3.37 0.06 -17.65
N TYR A 190 2.55 1.12 -17.59
CA TYR A 190 1.93 1.73 -18.77
C TYR A 190 2.94 2.11 -19.87
N PRO A 191 4.13 2.68 -19.57
CA PRO A 191 5.12 2.99 -20.61
C PRO A 191 5.55 1.79 -21.45
N LEU A 192 5.40 0.56 -20.96
CA LEU A 192 5.72 -0.66 -21.73
C LEU A 192 4.67 -0.98 -22.81
N VAL A 193 3.46 -0.43 -22.67
CA VAL A 193 2.30 -0.73 -23.52
C VAL A 193 1.66 0.52 -24.15
N HIS A 194 2.15 1.72 -23.86
CA HIS A 194 1.57 2.99 -24.35
C HIS A 194 1.42 3.06 -25.88
N ARG A 195 2.28 2.35 -26.64
CA ARG A 195 2.21 2.32 -28.12
C ARG A 195 1.10 1.45 -28.68
N ILE A 196 0.51 0.58 -27.85
CA ILE A 196 -0.47 -0.42 -28.28
C ILE A 196 -1.83 -0.25 -27.59
N MET A 197 -1.92 0.59 -26.56
CA MET A 197 -3.12 0.71 -25.74
C MET A 197 -3.21 2.07 -25.07
N GLU A 198 -4.45 2.58 -24.95
CA GLU A 198 -4.77 3.75 -24.13
C GLU A 198 -4.59 3.44 -22.64
N GLU A 199 -4.20 4.45 -21.87
CA GLU A 199 -3.97 4.33 -20.42
C GLU A 199 -5.19 3.79 -19.67
N THR A 200 -6.36 4.32 -19.96
CA THR A 200 -7.64 3.88 -19.39
C THR A 200 -7.87 2.38 -19.60
N SER A 201 -7.68 1.90 -20.84
CA SER A 201 -7.83 0.47 -21.17
C SER A 201 -6.81 -0.39 -20.41
N TRP A 202 -5.58 0.11 -20.24
CA TRP A 202 -4.55 -0.57 -19.46
C TRP A 202 -4.92 -0.68 -17.98
N PHE A 203 -5.48 0.38 -17.40
CA PHE A 203 -5.91 0.40 -16.00
C PHE A 203 -7.06 -0.57 -15.76
N VAL A 204 -8.01 -0.66 -16.70
CA VAL A 204 -9.09 -1.66 -16.67
C VAL A 204 -8.50 -3.07 -16.69
N ILE A 205 -7.66 -3.39 -17.67
CA ILE A 205 -7.08 -4.75 -17.82
C ILE A 205 -6.29 -5.16 -16.58
N THR A 206 -5.38 -4.30 -16.13
CA THR A 206 -4.55 -4.59 -14.95
C THR A 206 -5.38 -4.65 -13.66
N GLY A 207 -6.39 -3.79 -13.53
CA GLY A 207 -7.33 -3.80 -12.42
C GLY A 207 -8.10 -5.11 -12.31
N TRP A 208 -8.68 -5.57 -13.41
CA TRP A 208 -9.41 -6.85 -13.45
C TRP A 208 -8.48 -8.05 -13.25
N THR A 209 -7.32 -8.07 -13.90
CA THR A 209 -6.40 -9.21 -13.83
C THR A 209 -5.71 -9.32 -12.47
N PHE A 210 -4.97 -8.29 -12.06
CA PHE A 210 -4.21 -8.30 -10.80
C PHE A 210 -5.11 -8.13 -9.58
N GLY A 211 -6.18 -7.32 -9.68
CA GLY A 211 -7.13 -7.13 -8.59
C GLY A 211 -7.87 -8.41 -8.24
N LEU A 212 -8.54 -9.04 -9.21
CA LEU A 212 -9.26 -10.31 -8.97
C LEU A 212 -8.31 -11.44 -8.60
N ALA A 213 -7.13 -11.55 -9.24
CA ALA A 213 -6.16 -12.58 -8.89
C ALA A 213 -5.71 -12.43 -7.43
N SER A 214 -5.39 -11.21 -6.98
CA SER A 214 -4.95 -10.95 -5.61
C SER A 214 -6.03 -11.26 -4.58
N ILE A 215 -7.28 -10.83 -4.84
CA ILE A 215 -8.43 -11.15 -3.97
C ILE A 215 -8.64 -12.66 -3.91
N THR A 216 -8.63 -13.34 -5.06
CA THR A 216 -8.86 -14.78 -5.15
C THR A 216 -7.78 -15.55 -4.38
N VAL A 217 -6.51 -15.22 -4.59
CA VAL A 217 -5.39 -15.80 -3.86
C VAL A 217 -5.51 -15.55 -2.36
N ALA A 218 -5.87 -14.33 -1.94
CA ALA A 218 -6.08 -14.02 -0.53
C ALA A 218 -7.20 -14.87 0.10
N LEU A 219 -8.34 -15.01 -0.58
CA LEU A 219 -9.45 -15.82 -0.09
C LEU A 219 -9.08 -17.31 -0.02
N VAL A 220 -8.48 -17.86 -1.09
CA VAL A 220 -8.05 -19.25 -1.13
C VAL A 220 -7.04 -19.53 -0.01
N LEU A 221 -6.05 -18.67 0.16
CA LEU A 221 -5.08 -18.81 1.24
C LEU A 221 -5.75 -18.71 2.61
N ASN A 222 -6.66 -17.75 2.83
CA ASN A 222 -7.32 -17.56 4.12
C ASN A 222 -8.13 -18.80 4.56
N PHE A 223 -8.92 -19.39 3.64
CA PHE A 223 -9.78 -20.53 3.96
C PHE A 223 -9.04 -21.87 3.96
N PHE A 224 -8.10 -22.06 3.05
CA PHE A 224 -7.52 -23.39 2.81
C PHE A 224 -6.08 -23.55 3.30
N ALA A 225 -5.30 -22.47 3.45
CA ALA A 225 -3.86 -22.57 3.77
C ALA A 225 -3.45 -21.87 5.09
N ALA A 226 -4.00 -20.72 5.43
CA ALA A 226 -3.56 -19.89 6.54
C ALA A 226 -3.92 -20.51 7.90
N ARG A 227 -2.90 -20.97 8.64
CA ARG A 227 -3.06 -21.66 9.95
C ARG A 227 -2.81 -20.77 11.16
N THR A 228 -2.42 -19.52 10.96
CA THR A 228 -2.14 -18.56 12.04
C THR A 228 -2.86 -17.26 11.82
N THR A 229 -3.22 -16.57 12.90
CA THR A 229 -3.84 -15.24 12.82
C THR A 229 -2.99 -14.26 12.04
N LYS A 230 -1.66 -14.29 12.19
CA LYS A 230 -0.73 -13.48 11.38
C LYS A 230 -0.91 -13.73 9.88
N ALA A 231 -0.92 -14.98 9.45
CA ALA A 231 -1.10 -15.31 8.04
C ALA A 231 -2.47 -14.86 7.50
N ARG A 232 -3.54 -14.98 8.31
CA ARG A 232 -4.88 -14.52 7.93
C ARG A 232 -4.96 -12.99 7.83
N LEU A 233 -4.30 -12.27 8.72
CA LEU A 233 -4.15 -10.81 8.64
C LEU A 233 -3.36 -10.37 7.40
N CYS A 234 -2.35 -11.13 6.96
CA CYS A 234 -1.69 -10.90 5.68
C CYS A 234 -2.64 -11.13 4.49
N CYS A 235 -3.49 -12.15 4.57
CA CYS A 235 -4.51 -12.39 3.54
C CYS A 235 -5.50 -11.22 3.48
N ALA A 236 -5.89 -10.65 4.63
CA ALA A 236 -6.73 -9.46 4.69
C ALA A 236 -6.08 -8.26 3.98
N LEU A 237 -4.78 -8.02 4.23
CA LEU A 237 -4.03 -6.97 3.53
C LEU A 237 -3.95 -7.23 2.02
N LEU A 238 -3.65 -8.45 1.60
CA LEU A 238 -3.60 -8.80 0.18
C LEU A 238 -4.95 -8.61 -0.52
N ALA A 239 -6.05 -9.01 0.14
CA ALA A 239 -7.40 -8.78 -0.36
C ALA A 239 -7.71 -7.28 -0.46
N TYR A 240 -7.29 -6.47 0.52
CA TYR A 240 -7.43 -5.02 0.48
C TYR A 240 -6.65 -4.38 -0.68
N PHE A 241 -5.38 -4.75 -0.89
CA PHE A 241 -4.61 -4.23 -2.02
C PHE A 241 -5.22 -4.65 -3.37
N GLY A 242 -5.67 -5.91 -3.47
CA GLY A 242 -6.39 -6.39 -4.65
C GLY A 242 -7.70 -5.62 -4.89
N LEU A 243 -8.43 -5.27 -3.84
CA LEU A 243 -9.63 -4.44 -3.93
C LEU A 243 -9.31 -3.02 -4.39
N GLY A 244 -8.23 -2.39 -3.89
CA GLY A 244 -7.80 -1.08 -4.36
C GLY A 244 -7.44 -1.05 -5.85
N ILE A 245 -6.70 -2.07 -6.32
CA ILE A 245 -6.37 -2.26 -7.74
C ILE A 245 -7.64 -2.45 -8.59
N LEU A 246 -8.56 -3.29 -8.12
CA LEU A 246 -9.81 -3.55 -8.81
C LEU A 246 -10.68 -2.28 -8.90
N VAL A 247 -10.84 -1.54 -7.80
CA VAL A 247 -11.62 -0.29 -7.77
C VAL A 247 -11.06 0.71 -8.76
N THR A 248 -9.73 0.86 -8.83
CA THR A 248 -9.09 1.76 -9.80
C THR A 248 -9.36 1.31 -11.24
N GLY A 249 -9.31 0.01 -11.52
CA GLY A 249 -9.66 -0.53 -12.84
C GLY A 249 -11.15 -0.46 -13.20
N VAL A 250 -12.05 -0.44 -12.21
CA VAL A 250 -13.49 -0.24 -12.44
C VAL A 250 -13.83 1.24 -12.57
N ALA A 251 -13.12 2.13 -11.87
CA ALA A 251 -13.28 3.58 -12.01
C ALA A 251 -12.73 4.13 -13.33
N GLY A 252 -11.85 3.37 -14.01
CA GLY A 252 -11.45 3.61 -15.38
C GLY A 252 -12.47 3.16 -16.45
N LEU A 253 -13.67 2.69 -16.05
CA LEU A 253 -14.82 2.46 -16.95
C LEU A 253 -15.76 3.66 -16.91
#